data_AF-G8LMK6-F1
#
_entry.id   AF-G8LMK6-F1
#
_cell.length_a   1.000
_cell.length_b   1.000
_cell.length_c   1.000
_cell.angle_alpha   90.00
_cell.angle_beta   90.00
_cell.angle_gamma   90.00
#
_symmetry.space_group_name_H-M   'P 1'
#
loop_
_entity.id
_entity.type
_entity.pdbx_description
1 polymer ?
#
loop_
_entity_poly.entity_id
_entity_poly.type
_entity_poly.pdbx_seq_one_letter_code
_entity_poly.pdbx_strand_id
1 'polypeptide(L)'
;MAPTECCVLISTYYRMPSKGVIMSITCPDCHAELEVQNGVAHCEHCDKDIALEARCPECHQPLQVLKACGAVDYFCQNGHGLISKKRVEFVPAEA
;
A
#
# COMPACT_ATOMS: atom_id res chain seq x y z
N MET A 1 -19.49 21.71 -28.56
CA MET A 1 -20.56 21.05 -27.78
C MET A 1 -20.27 19.56 -27.75
N ALA A 2 -19.71 19.08 -26.65
CA ALA A 2 -19.64 17.66 -26.33
C ALA A 2 -20.84 17.31 -25.46
N PRO A 3 -21.31 16.04 -25.45
CA PRO A 3 -21.55 15.45 -24.14
C PRO A 3 -21.08 13.98 -23.99
N THR A 4 -20.21 13.79 -23.00
CA THR A 4 -20.31 12.81 -21.90
C THR A 4 -20.03 11.30 -22.04
N GLU A 5 -19.85 10.70 -23.22
CA GLU A 5 -19.76 9.21 -23.27
C GLU A 5 -18.35 8.61 -23.10
N CYS A 6 -17.31 9.43 -22.87
CA CYS A 6 -15.93 8.94 -22.70
C CYS A 6 -15.45 8.83 -21.23
N CYS A 7 -16.28 9.19 -20.24
CA CYS A 7 -15.87 9.11 -18.83
C CYS A 7 -16.16 7.77 -18.15
N VAL A 8 -17.10 6.96 -18.65
CA VAL A 8 -17.55 5.77 -17.89
C VAL A 8 -16.63 4.57 -18.08
N LEU A 9 -15.89 4.50 -19.19
CA LEU A 9 -14.98 3.37 -19.46
C LEU A 9 -13.62 3.47 -18.75
N ILE A 10 -13.27 4.63 -18.17
CA ILE A 10 -12.04 4.77 -17.37
C ILE A 10 -12.31 4.33 -15.91
N SER A 11 -13.55 4.43 -15.41
CA SER A 11 -13.91 3.98 -14.05
C SER A 11 -13.94 2.46 -13.89
N THR A 12 -14.15 1.69 -14.96
CA THR A 12 -13.97 0.22 -14.93
C THR A 12 -12.52 -0.21 -15.11
N TYR A 13 -11.65 0.61 -15.72
CA TYR A 13 -10.21 0.33 -15.81
C TYR A 13 -9.40 0.80 -14.59
N TYR A 14 -9.90 1.77 -13.80
CA TYR A 14 -9.31 2.17 -12.51
C TYR A 14 -9.87 1.41 -11.30
N ARG A 15 -10.51 0.26 -11.52
CA ARG A 15 -10.73 -0.74 -10.48
C ARG A 15 -9.96 -2.00 -10.86
N MET A 16 -8.64 -1.87 -10.96
CA MET A 16 -7.78 -3.03 -10.79
C MET A 16 -7.95 -3.44 -9.32
N PRO A 17 -8.55 -4.61 -9.00
CA PRO A 17 -8.27 -5.24 -7.73
C PRO A 17 -6.78 -5.52 -7.77
N SER A 18 -6.00 -4.58 -7.24
CA SER A 18 -4.65 -4.82 -6.81
C SER A 18 -4.77 -5.89 -5.75
N LYS A 19 -4.84 -7.16 -6.17
CA LYS A 19 -4.40 -8.30 -5.39
C LYS A 19 -2.93 -8.04 -5.13
N GLY A 20 -2.69 -7.13 -4.18
CA GLY A 20 -1.43 -7.00 -3.49
C GLY A 20 -1.08 -8.39 -3.04
N VAL A 21 0.16 -8.76 -3.28
CA VAL A 21 0.79 -10.00 -2.84
C VAL A 21 0.23 -10.35 -1.46
N ILE A 22 -0.54 -11.43 -1.38
CA ILE A 22 -1.14 -11.94 -0.14
C ILE A 22 0.04 -12.49 0.67
N MET A 23 0.71 -11.64 1.43
CA MET A 23 1.28 -12.05 2.69
C MET A 23 0.12 -11.91 3.67
N SER A 24 -0.48 -13.02 4.07
CA SER A 24 -1.57 -13.08 5.05
C SER A 24 -1.09 -12.53 6.40
N ILE A 25 -1.07 -11.21 6.57
CA ILE A 25 -0.87 -10.58 7.86
C ILE A 25 -2.16 -10.85 8.64
N THR A 26 -2.02 -11.48 9.80
CA THR A 26 -3.12 -11.79 10.71
C THR A 26 -3.06 -10.88 11.92
N CYS A 27 -4.23 -10.51 12.43
CA CYS A 27 -4.33 -9.58 13.55
C CYS A 27 -3.87 -10.29 14.83
N PRO A 28 -2.99 -9.69 15.65
CA PRO A 28 -2.55 -10.32 16.89
C PRO A 28 -3.67 -10.42 17.95
N ASP A 29 -4.75 -9.65 17.81
CA ASP A 29 -5.87 -9.61 18.75
C ASP A 29 -6.97 -10.64 18.40
N CYS A 30 -7.33 -10.73 17.12
CA CYS A 30 -8.44 -11.57 16.66
C CYS A 30 -8.04 -12.68 15.68
N HIS A 31 -6.78 -12.75 15.27
CA HIS A 31 -6.25 -13.66 14.24
C HIS A 31 -6.96 -13.62 12.88
N ALA A 32 -7.75 -12.57 12.62
CA ALA A 32 -8.36 -12.37 11.31
C ALA A 32 -7.34 -11.89 10.27
N GLU A 33 -7.59 -12.17 9.00
CA GLU A 33 -6.78 -11.67 7.89
C GLU A 33 -6.96 -10.15 7.77
N LEU A 34 -5.85 -9.39 7.78
CA LEU A 34 -5.90 -7.94 7.57
C LEU A 34 -5.72 -7.60 6.10
N GLU A 35 -6.43 -6.56 5.68
CA GLU A 35 -6.25 -5.98 4.36
C GLU A 35 -5.10 -4.95 4.38
N VAL A 36 -4.01 -5.23 3.67
CA VAL A 36 -2.87 -4.31 3.57
C VAL A 36 -3.09 -3.30 2.45
N GLN A 37 -3.41 -2.07 2.82
CA GLN A 37 -3.61 -0.93 1.93
C GLN A 37 -2.51 0.12 2.15
N ASN A 38 -1.66 0.33 1.14
CA ASN A 38 -0.64 1.40 1.11
C ASN A 38 0.29 1.46 2.34
N GLY A 39 0.67 0.29 2.87
CA GLY A 39 1.49 0.23 4.09
C GLY A 39 0.69 0.49 5.36
N VAL A 40 -0.60 0.23 5.35
CA VAL A 40 -1.45 0.15 6.54
C VAL A 40 -2.20 -1.17 6.45
N ALA A 41 -2.18 -1.98 7.51
CA ALA A 41 -3.00 -3.17 7.60
C ALA A 41 -4.29 -2.82 8.36
N HIS A 42 -5.42 -2.87 7.65
CA HIS A 42 -6.74 -2.62 8.24
C HIS A 42 -7.37 -3.96 8.66
N CYS A 43 -7.79 -4.04 9.92
CA CYS A 43 -8.52 -5.18 10.46
C CYS A 43 -10.02 -4.88 10.48
N GLU A 44 -10.79 -5.54 9.63
CA GLU A 44 -12.26 -5.40 9.58
C GLU A 44 -12.96 -5.93 10.85
N HIS A 45 -12.33 -6.84 11.59
CA HIS A 45 -12.90 -7.42 12.80
C HIS A 45 -12.69 -6.54 14.04
N CYS A 46 -11.52 -5.91 14.15
CA CYS A 46 -11.19 -5.03 15.27
C CYS A 46 -11.43 -3.55 14.95
N ASP A 47 -11.76 -3.23 13.69
CA ASP A 47 -11.81 -1.88 13.14
C ASP A 47 -10.54 -1.09 13.52
N LYS A 48 -9.38 -1.72 13.32
CA LYS A 48 -8.07 -1.19 13.69
C LYS A 48 -7.16 -1.09 12.48
N ASP A 49 -6.58 0.10 12.32
CA ASP A 49 -5.54 0.38 11.36
C ASP A 49 -4.16 0.21 12.02
N ILE A 50 -3.38 -0.73 11.50
CA ILE A 50 -1.99 -0.97 11.91
C ILE A 50 -1.10 -0.31 10.88
N ALA A 51 -0.40 0.76 11.28
CA ALA A 51 0.57 1.40 10.41
C ALA A 51 1.76 0.45 10.17
N LEU A 52 2.09 0.22 8.89
CA LEU A 52 3.28 -0.49 8.48
C LEU A 52 4.30 0.51 7.96
N GLU A 53 5.51 0.44 8.49
CA GLU A 53 6.65 1.15 7.97
C GLU A 53 7.16 0.46 6.70
N ALA A 54 7.25 1.24 5.61
CA ALA A 54 7.81 0.79 4.35
C ALA A 54 9.33 0.80 4.41
N ARG A 55 9.94 -0.38 4.31
CA ARG A 55 11.39 -0.58 4.28
C ARG A 55 11.86 -1.11 2.93
N CYS A 56 13.09 -0.76 2.59
CA CYS A 56 13.72 -1.24 1.38
C CYS A 56 14.06 -2.73 1.51
N PRO A 57 13.72 -3.60 0.55
CA PRO A 57 14.07 -5.02 0.63
C PRO A 57 15.59 -5.28 0.49
N GLU A 58 16.34 -4.31 -0.02
CA GLU A 58 17.77 -4.45 -0.29
C GLU A 58 18.64 -3.92 0.86
N CYS A 59 18.28 -2.78 1.46
CA CYS A 59 19.03 -2.18 2.58
C CYS A 59 18.29 -2.20 3.92
N HIS A 60 17.04 -2.70 3.97
CA HIS A 60 16.16 -2.70 5.15
C HIS A 60 16.00 -1.32 5.83
N GLN A 61 16.31 -0.23 5.11
CA GLN A 61 16.15 1.12 5.61
C GLN A 61 14.76 1.68 5.30
N PRO A 62 14.26 2.63 6.12
CA PRO A 62 12.99 3.28 5.89
C PRO A 62 12.99 3.99 4.52
N LEU A 63 11.96 3.72 3.74
CA LEU A 63 11.74 4.36 2.45
C LEU A 63 11.08 5.71 2.64
N GLN A 64 11.49 6.68 1.83
CA GLN A 64 10.85 7.97 1.80
C GLN A 64 9.50 7.88 1.10
N VAL A 65 8.45 8.18 1.85
CA VAL A 65 7.09 8.22 1.35
C VAL A 65 6.84 9.57 0.67
N LEU A 66 6.67 9.54 -0.65
CA LEU A 66 6.32 10.70 -1.46
C LEU A 66 4.83 10.66 -1.76
N LYS A 67 4.12 11.73 -1.43
CA LYS A 67 2.67 11.85 -1.68
C LYS A 67 2.47 12.90 -2.76
N ALA A 68 2.00 12.51 -3.94
CA ALA A 68 1.76 13.42 -5.06
C ALA A 68 0.45 13.06 -5.77
N CYS A 69 -0.38 14.08 -6.07
CA CYS A 69 -1.60 13.94 -6.87
C CYS A 69 -2.52 12.75 -6.48
N GLY A 70 -2.66 12.46 -5.18
CA GLY A 70 -3.50 11.37 -4.67
C GLY A 70 -2.86 9.97 -4.71
N ALA A 71 -1.62 9.86 -5.18
CA ALA A 71 -0.81 8.63 -5.14
C ALA A 71 0.30 8.72 -4.08
N VAL A 72 0.75 7.56 -3.64
CA VAL A 72 1.87 7.40 -2.69
C VAL A 72 2.94 6.55 -3.35
N ASP A 73 4.16 7.09 -3.41
CA ASP A 73 5.36 6.43 -3.93
C ASP A 73 6.39 6.22 -2.83
N TYR A 74 7.22 5.18 -2.97
CA TYR A 74 8.27 4.84 -2.00
C TYR A 74 9.65 4.98 -2.65
N PHE A 75 10.47 5.90 -2.15
CA PHE A 75 11.82 6.17 -2.68
C PHE A 75 12.91 5.82 -1.67
N CYS A 76 13.88 5.03 -2.10
CA CYS A 76 15.05 4.68 -1.30
C CYS A 76 16.16 5.70 -1.48
N GLN A 77 16.47 6.45 -0.40
CA GLN A 77 17.55 7.46 -0.39
C GLN A 77 18.97 6.85 -0.47
N ASN A 78 19.11 5.53 -0.27
CA ASN A 78 20.41 4.83 -0.31
C ASN A 78 20.95 4.51 -1.71
N GLY A 79 20.25 4.92 -2.77
CA GLY A 79 20.68 4.67 -4.15
C GLY A 79 19.96 3.53 -4.88
N HIS A 80 18.99 2.86 -4.24
CA HIS A 80 18.11 1.89 -4.92
C HIS A 80 17.00 2.56 -5.75
N GLY A 81 16.76 3.86 -5.56
CA GLY A 81 15.78 4.62 -6.32
C GLY A 81 14.33 4.33 -5.92
N LEU A 82 13.42 4.31 -6.89
CA LEU A 82 11.99 4.06 -6.66
C LEU A 82 11.73 2.57 -6.40
N ILE A 83 11.15 2.25 -5.25
CA ILE A 83 10.77 0.90 -4.88
C ILE A 83 9.28 0.72 -5.15
N SER A 84 8.94 -0.29 -5.95
CA SER A 84 7.55 -0.63 -6.22
C SER A 84 6.87 -1.18 -4.97
N LYS A 85 5.61 -0.81 -4.71
CA LYS A 85 4.79 -1.29 -3.58
C LYS A 85 4.81 -2.82 -3.41
N LYS A 86 4.96 -3.60 -4.48
CA LYS A 86 5.06 -5.07 -4.43
C LYS A 86 6.35 -5.62 -3.84
N ARG A 87 7.43 -4.82 -3.85
CA ARG A 87 8.75 -5.19 -3.33
C ARG A 87 9.10 -4.45 -2.05
N VAL A 88 8.29 -3.48 -1.64
CA VAL A 88 8.44 -2.82 -0.34
C VAL A 88 8.22 -3.87 0.74
N GLU A 89 9.13 -3.90 1.70
CA GLU A 89 8.95 -4.67 2.91
C GLU A 89 8.13 -3.84 3.89
N PHE A 90 6.97 -4.35 4.29
CA PHE A 90 6.09 -3.67 5.23
C PHE A 90 6.27 -4.30 6.60
N VAL A 91 6.86 -3.56 7.53
CA VAL A 91 7.03 -3.99 8.93
C VAL A 91 6.10 -3.19 9.82
N PRO A 92 5.52 -3.74 10.90
CA PRO A 92 4.75 -2.96 11.85
C PRO A 92 5.58 -1.79 12.38
N ALA A 93 5.03 -0.57 12.31
CA ALA A 93 5.65 0.60 12.91
C ALA A 93 5.46 0.52 14.43
N GLU A 94 6.30 -0.28 15.08
CA GLU A 94 6.32 -0.40 16.53
C GLU A 94 6.83 0.94 17.10
N ALA A 95 5.98 1.59 17.91
CA ALA A 95 6.18 2.95 18.44
C ALA A 95 7.17 2.98 19.62
#